data_AF-A0A7C6SCD6-F1
#
_entry.id   AF-A0A7C6SCD6-F1
#
_cell.length_a   1.000
_cell.length_b   1.000
_cell.length_c   1.000
_cell.angle_alpha   90.00
_cell.angle_beta   90.00
_cell.angle_gamma   90.00
#
_symmetry.space_group_name_H-M   'P 1'
#
loop_
_entity.id
_entity.type
_entity.pdbx_description
1 polymer ?
#
loop_
_entity_poly.entity_id
_entity_poly.type
_entity_poly.pdbx_seq_one_letter_code
_entity_poly.pdbx_strand_id
1 'polypeptide(L)'
;MKIFISADIEGVNSINSWPETTANNPEYQPFKKQMNLEVLHACNGALAAGAKEIFVKDAHDSAKNLDITMLPEQVVLHRGWQGSPASMMAGLDKTFDAVM
;
A
#
# COMPACT_ATOMS: atom_id res chain seq x y z
N MET A 1 10.84 1.62 -15.62
CA MET A 1 10.19 2.58 -14.73
C MET A 1 9.88 1.88 -13.42
N LYS A 2 10.42 2.40 -12.32
CA LYS A 2 10.28 1.87 -10.96
C LYS A 2 9.43 2.82 -10.14
N ILE A 3 8.31 2.33 -9.61
CA ILE A 3 7.31 3.15 -8.91
C ILE A 3 7.29 2.78 -7.43
N PHE A 4 7.25 3.79 -6.57
CA PHE A 4 6.99 3.62 -5.14
C PHE A 4 5.54 3.96 -4.86
N ILE A 5 4.85 3.13 -4.06
CA ILE A 5 3.49 3.39 -3.58
C ILE A 5 3.52 3.35 -2.05
N SER A 6 3.12 4.44 -1.39
CA SER A 6 2.85 4.42 0.06
C SER A 6 1.34 4.24 0.29
N ALA A 7 0.93 3.12 0.85
CA ALA A 7 -0.48 2.76 0.98
C ALA A 7 -0.94 2.88 2.43
N ASP A 8 -1.93 3.75 2.66
CA ASP A 8 -2.58 3.96 3.96
C ASP A 8 -4.08 3.67 3.88
N ILE A 9 -4.75 3.37 5.00
CA ILE A 9 -6.14 2.90 4.94
C ILE A 9 -7.16 4.03 5.10
N GLU A 10 -6.90 5.07 5.89
CA GLU A 10 -7.88 6.14 6.22
C GLU A 10 -8.44 6.85 4.99
N GLY A 11 -7.66 6.89 3.90
CA GLY A 11 -8.04 7.50 2.62
C GLY A 11 -8.77 6.57 1.64
N VAL A 12 -8.93 5.29 1.99
CA VAL A 12 -9.61 4.30 1.15
C VAL A 12 -11.08 4.69 0.95
N ASN A 13 -11.60 4.47 -0.25
CA ASN A 13 -12.91 4.95 -0.62
C ASN A 13 -14.01 4.43 0.34
N SER A 14 -14.92 5.33 0.71
CA SER A 14 -16.07 5.10 1.60
C SER A 14 -15.76 4.86 3.09
N ILE A 15 -14.49 4.92 3.53
CA ILE A 15 -14.19 5.05 4.96
C ILE A 15 -14.67 6.41 5.46
N ASN A 16 -15.34 6.41 6.59
CA ASN A 16 -15.89 7.60 7.24
C ASN A 16 -15.65 7.63 8.76
N SER A 17 -15.10 6.55 9.35
CA SER A 17 -14.88 6.46 10.79
C SER A 17 -13.64 5.64 11.17
N TRP A 18 -13.06 5.90 12.34
CA TRP A 18 -11.87 5.19 12.86
C TRP A 18 -12.06 3.68 13.12
N PRO A 19 -13.23 3.19 13.56
CA PRO A 19 -13.50 1.75 13.63
C PRO A 19 -13.20 0.99 12.34
N GLU A 20 -13.49 1.59 11.19
CA GLU A 20 -13.27 1.02 9.87
C GLU A 20 -11.78 0.90 9.51
N THR A 21 -10.89 1.59 10.22
CA THR A 21 -9.43 1.55 10.01
C THR A 21 -8.70 0.74 11.07
N THR A 22 -9.35 0.30 12.14
CA THR A 22 -8.68 -0.34 13.29
C THR A 22 -8.78 -1.85 13.25
N ALA A 23 -7.64 -2.57 13.20
CA ALA A 23 -7.60 -4.02 12.99
C ALA A 23 -8.40 -4.87 14.01
N ASN A 24 -8.60 -4.36 15.23
CA ASN A 24 -9.35 -5.03 16.29
C ASN A 24 -10.88 -4.83 16.19
N ASN A 25 -11.35 -4.07 15.21
CA ASN A 25 -12.77 -3.83 15.00
C ASN A 25 -13.30 -4.69 13.81
N PRO A 26 -14.49 -5.29 13.90
CA PRO A 26 -15.10 -6.04 12.80
C PRO A 26 -15.28 -5.24 11.49
N GLU A 27 -15.51 -3.93 11.59
CA GLU A 27 -15.70 -3.02 10.44
C GLU A 27 -14.44 -2.88 9.58
N TYR A 28 -13.26 -3.21 10.12
CA TYR A 28 -11.99 -3.11 9.40
C TYR A 28 -11.82 -4.13 8.28
N GLN A 29 -12.38 -5.34 8.39
CA GLN A 29 -12.09 -6.41 7.41
C GLN A 29 -12.55 -6.07 5.97
N PRO A 30 -13.77 -5.52 5.75
CA PRO A 30 -14.18 -5.04 4.44
C PRO A 30 -13.24 -3.97 3.88
N PHE A 31 -12.84 -2.98 4.69
CA PHE A 31 -12.01 -1.87 4.25
C PHE A 31 -10.54 -2.25 4.05
N LYS A 32 -10.00 -3.18 4.83
CA LYS A 32 -8.70 -3.82 4.57
C LYS A 32 -8.69 -4.49 3.19
N LYS A 33 -9.76 -5.20 2.86
CA LYS A 33 -9.90 -5.82 1.53
C LYS A 33 -10.01 -4.75 0.45
N GLN A 34 -10.79 -3.69 0.68
CA GLN A 34 -10.92 -2.57 -0.25
C GLN A 34 -9.57 -1.86 -0.48
N MET A 35 -8.78 -1.61 0.57
CA MET A 35 -7.41 -1.08 0.48
C MET A 35 -6.54 -1.93 -0.45
N ASN A 36 -6.57 -3.26 -0.28
CA ASN A 36 -5.84 -4.19 -1.14
C ASN A 36 -6.29 -4.08 -2.62
N LEU A 37 -7.59 -3.95 -2.87
CA LEU A 37 -8.12 -3.80 -4.22
C LEU A 37 -7.71 -2.46 -4.84
N GLU A 38 -7.73 -1.37 -4.07
CA GLU A 38 -7.29 -0.05 -4.55
C GLU A 38 -5.79 -0.03 -4.86
N VAL A 39 -4.96 -0.64 -4.00
CA VAL A 39 -3.53 -0.84 -4.28
C VAL A 39 -3.33 -1.70 -5.52
N LEU A 40 -4.07 -2.81 -5.68
CA LEU A 40 -4.04 -3.63 -6.89
C LEU A 40 -4.37 -2.80 -8.14
N HIS A 41 -5.39 -1.95 -8.08
CA HIS A 41 -5.77 -1.10 -9.21
C HIS A 41 -4.73 -0.01 -9.50
N ALA A 42 -4.13 0.60 -8.48
CA ALA A 42 -3.00 1.52 -8.64
C ALA A 42 -1.80 0.83 -9.30
N CYS A 43 -1.46 -0.38 -8.85
CA CYS A 43 -0.41 -1.19 -9.46
C CYS A 43 -0.71 -1.49 -10.94
N ASN A 44 -1.92 -1.95 -11.25
CA ASN A 44 -2.32 -2.23 -12.64
C ASN A 44 -2.29 -0.98 -13.52
N GLY A 45 -2.68 0.17 -12.99
CA GLY A 45 -2.56 1.45 -13.68
C GLY A 45 -1.10 1.82 -13.98
N ALA A 46 -0.21 1.68 -12.99
CA ALA A 46 1.21 1.91 -13.16
C ALA A 46 1.83 0.94 -14.19
N LEU A 47 1.47 -0.34 -14.15
CA LEU A 47 1.93 -1.34 -15.13
C LEU A 47 1.44 -1.01 -16.54
N ALA A 48 0.17 -0.62 -16.70
CA ALA A 48 -0.38 -0.18 -17.98
C ALA A 48 0.34 1.08 -18.51
N ALA A 49 0.82 1.95 -17.61
CA ALA A 49 1.65 3.12 -17.95
C ALA A 49 3.14 2.78 -18.21
N GLY A 50 3.55 1.51 -18.12
CA GLY A 50 4.91 1.07 -18.44
C GLY A 50 5.84 0.85 -17.24
N ALA A 51 5.31 0.84 -16.00
CA ALA A 51 6.07 0.38 -14.85
C ALA A 51 6.58 -1.05 -15.04
N LYS A 52 7.77 -1.33 -14.52
CA LYS A 52 8.44 -2.65 -14.57
C LYS A 52 8.68 -3.25 -13.19
N GLU A 53 8.72 -2.40 -12.18
CA GLU A 53 8.88 -2.76 -10.78
C GLU A 53 8.04 -1.78 -9.96
N ILE A 54 7.30 -2.31 -8.99
CA ILE A 54 6.46 -1.52 -8.10
C ILE A 54 6.80 -1.91 -6.67
N PHE A 55 7.25 -0.95 -5.88
CA PHE A 55 7.49 -1.14 -4.46
C PHE A 55 6.32 -0.56 -3.68
N VAL A 56 5.61 -1.40 -2.93
CA VAL A 56 4.47 -0.97 -2.12
C VAL A 56 4.89 -0.98 -0.65
N LYS A 57 4.87 0.18 0.00
CA LYS A 57 4.96 0.28 1.46
C LYS A 57 3.56 0.19 2.04
N ASP A 58 3.35 -0.83 2.87
CA ASP A 58 2.17 -0.91 3.73
C ASP A 58 2.34 0.07 4.89
N ALA A 59 1.64 1.19 4.87
CA ALA A 59 1.92 2.36 5.70
C ALA A 59 0.86 2.62 6.78
N HIS A 60 -0.08 1.70 6.98
CA HIS A 60 -1.13 1.86 7.98
C HIS A 60 -0.83 1.13 9.29
N ASP A 61 -0.95 1.79 10.44
CA ASP A 61 -0.90 1.23 11.81
C ASP A 61 0.17 0.12 12.00
N SER A 62 -0.20 -1.16 11.90
CA SER A 62 0.73 -2.29 12.08
C SER A 62 1.70 -2.52 10.92
N ALA A 63 1.50 -1.83 9.79
CA ALA A 63 2.16 -1.98 8.50
C ALA A 63 2.09 -3.42 7.94
N LYS A 64 1.03 -4.18 8.27
CA LYS A 64 0.88 -5.61 7.91
C LYS A 64 -0.51 -5.94 7.39
N ASN A 65 -1.15 -4.99 6.74
CA ASN A 65 -2.53 -4.97 6.28
C ASN A 65 -2.68 -5.57 4.86
N LEU A 66 -1.76 -5.29 3.94
CA LEU A 66 -1.85 -5.75 2.56
C LEU A 66 -1.55 -7.25 2.41
N ASP A 67 -2.18 -7.84 1.40
CA ASP A 67 -2.02 -9.25 1.02
C ASP A 67 -1.30 -9.33 -0.32
N ILE A 68 -0.03 -9.71 -0.29
CA ILE A 68 0.80 -9.85 -1.48
C ILE A 68 0.21 -10.81 -2.52
N THR A 69 -0.59 -11.80 -2.10
CA THR A 69 -1.16 -12.79 -3.03
C THR A 69 -2.23 -12.20 -3.94
N MET A 70 -2.75 -11.01 -3.61
CA MET A 70 -3.70 -10.26 -4.44
C MET A 70 -3.01 -9.31 -5.43
N LEU A 71 -1.70 -9.08 -5.29
CA LEU A 71 -0.97 -8.07 -6.06
C LEU A 71 -0.23 -8.69 -7.26
N PRO A 72 0.07 -7.91 -8.32
CA PRO A 72 0.83 -8.40 -9.47
C PRO A 72 2.23 -8.89 -9.08
N GLU A 73 2.79 -9.81 -9.87
CA GLU A 73 4.13 -10.38 -9.63
C GLU A 73 5.27 -9.34 -9.62
N GLN A 74 5.05 -8.19 -10.26
CA GLN A 74 6.02 -7.08 -10.32
C GLN A 74 6.07 -6.28 -9.01
N VAL A 75 5.18 -6.58 -8.05
CA VAL A 75 5.11 -5.90 -6.76
C VAL A 75 6.07 -6.52 -5.76
N VAL A 76 6.90 -5.66 -5.15
CA VAL A 76 7.60 -5.94 -3.90
C VAL A 76 6.83 -5.28 -2.77
N LEU A 77 6.29 -6.07 -1.85
CA LEU A 77 5.56 -5.56 -0.69
C LEU A 77 6.48 -5.41 0.53
N HIS A 78 6.64 -4.18 1.01
CA HIS A 78 7.36 -3.84 2.22
C HIS A 78 6.39 -3.74 3.40
N ARG A 79 6.41 -4.79 4.22
CA ARG A 79 5.59 -4.94 5.43
C ARG A 79 6.40 -4.57 6.67
N GLY A 80 5.70 -4.12 7.71
CA GLY A 80 6.28 -3.70 8.98
C GLY A 80 6.88 -2.29 8.92
N TRP A 81 7.28 -1.80 10.10
CA TRP A 81 8.01 -0.56 10.23
C TRP A 81 9.50 -0.82 10.26
N GLN A 82 10.25 -0.16 9.37
CA GLN A 82 11.71 -0.23 9.37
C GLN A 82 12.32 0.44 10.62
N GLY A 83 11.56 1.28 11.33
CA GLY A 83 12.06 2.07 12.46
C GLY A 83 12.98 3.23 12.03
N SER A 84 12.98 3.57 10.74
CA SER A 84 13.71 4.71 10.21
C SER A 84 12.85 5.99 10.23
N PRO A 85 13.46 7.19 10.26
CA PRO A 85 12.72 8.45 10.15
C PRO A 85 11.86 8.56 8.88
N ALA A 86 12.17 7.78 7.84
CA ALA A 86 11.41 7.75 6.60
C ALA A 86 9.98 7.20 6.79
N SER A 87 9.72 6.41 7.84
CA SER A 87 8.36 5.95 8.21
C SER A 87 7.55 5.39 7.02
N MET A 88 6.48 6.07 6.59
CA MET A 88 5.62 5.71 5.46
C MET A 88 6.35 5.73 4.10
N MET A 89 7.53 6.32 4.04
CA MET A 89 8.39 6.39 2.86
C MET A 89 9.62 5.48 2.98
N ALA A 90 9.65 4.58 3.98
CA ALA A 90 10.74 3.63 4.18
C ALA A 90 10.93 2.72 2.94
N GLY A 91 12.14 2.75 2.38
CA GLY A 91 12.51 2.05 1.15
C GLY A 91 12.61 2.94 -0.09
N LEU A 92 12.13 4.18 -0.04
CA LEU A 92 12.26 5.13 -1.13
C LEU A 92 13.70 5.64 -1.26
N ASP A 93 14.21 5.67 -2.48
CA ASP A 93 15.53 6.22 -2.82
C ASP A 93 15.54 6.86 -4.23
N LYS A 94 16.72 7.25 -4.70
CA LYS A 94 16.92 7.91 -6.01
C LYS A 94 16.74 6.99 -7.22
N THR A 95 16.53 5.68 -7.02
CA THR A 95 16.31 4.71 -8.10
C THR A 95 14.86 4.66 -8.58
N PHE A 96 13.93 5.27 -7.83
CA PHE A 96 12.53 5.37 -8.20
C PHE A 96 12.29 6.53 -9.17
N ASP A 97 11.47 6.28 -10.18
CA ASP A 97 11.10 7.27 -11.18
C ASP A 97 9.90 8.13 -10.71
N ALA A 98 9.04 7.59 -9.84
CA ALA A 98 7.91 8.33 -9.27
C ALA A 98 7.45 7.73 -7.93
N VAL A 99 6.64 8.53 -7.22
CA VAL A 99 5.96 8.16 -5.97
C VAL A 99 4.45 8.37 -6.15
N MET A 100 3.67 7.44 -5.62
CA MET A 100 2.22 7.54 -5.45
C MET A 100 1.84 7.34 -3.99
#